data_AF-A0A965KB29-F1
#
_entry.id   AF-A0A965KB29-F1
#
_cell.length_a   1.000
_cell.length_b   1.000
_cell.length_c   1.000
_cell.angle_alpha   90.00
_cell.angle_beta   90.00
_cell.angle_gamma   90.00
#
_symmetry.space_group_name_H-M   'P 1'
#
loop_
_entity.id
_entity.type
_entity.pdbx_description
1 polymer ?
#
loop_
_entity_poly.entity_id
_entity_poly.type
_entity_poly.pdbx_seq_one_letter_code
_entity_poly.pdbx_strand_id
1 'polypeptide(L)'
;NTGIGVTVTGLSTSNISAVNGSATVYGYGLTSTSATGNIGTITKANITAITGITANNKPYDQTDAATLVTSGAGFTGKINGDVLTVATSTGHFDTPNVGVGKTVNITGLSLGGADVGNYNLTNTTATTTANITAALISAITGITADNKVYNASTNATLVTTGGGIGFTGILSGDVLTVATATGNFTDKNVGNGKTVNITGLTLGGASAGNYTLSTNTATTTANITKADIAAITGITANNKTYDGNTDATLVTTGAAFTGKFSGDSLSVGSSTGTFDTKDVGVGKTVSITGLSLAGTDAGNYNLVDTTATTTANITKASITAITGITANDKVYDSTRDATLDTSTPGFTGIISGDTLTVATATGLFDTKNVGTGKTVNISGLTLGGASVGNYTLTNDTATTTASISKADISSISGITADNKPYDGNSVANLVTSGAIFNGMFSGDVLNVATGTGAFDTKDAATGKTVSISGLSLGGADAGNYNLISTVASTTA
;
A
#
# COMPACT_ATOMS: atom_id res chain seq x y z
N ASN A 1 -16.19 -79.00 -65.16
CA ASN A 1 -15.84 -80.28 -65.81
C ASN A 1 -16.89 -80.61 -66.86
N THR A 2 -16.53 -80.52 -68.12
CA THR A 2 -17.31 -81.01 -69.26
C THR A 2 -17.07 -82.51 -69.43
N GLY A 3 -18.16 -83.27 -69.55
CA GLY A 3 -18.17 -84.58 -70.19
C GLY A 3 -17.78 -85.77 -69.31
N ILE A 4 -18.71 -86.25 -68.49
CA ILE A 4 -18.80 -87.68 -68.20
C ILE A 4 -20.03 -88.17 -68.98
N GLY A 5 -19.79 -88.75 -70.15
CA GLY A 5 -20.83 -89.51 -70.85
C GLY A 5 -21.03 -90.83 -70.11
N VAL A 6 -22.24 -91.07 -69.60
CA VAL A 6 -22.61 -92.40 -69.11
C VAL A 6 -23.13 -93.20 -70.30
N THR A 7 -22.35 -94.18 -70.74
CA THR A 7 -22.82 -95.20 -71.66
C THR A 7 -23.54 -96.27 -70.84
N VAL A 8 -24.86 -96.37 -70.96
CA VAL A 8 -25.59 -97.55 -70.47
C VAL A 8 -25.44 -98.64 -71.53
N THR A 9 -24.39 -99.44 -71.41
CA THR A 9 -24.26 -100.70 -72.16
C THR A 9 -24.99 -101.80 -71.41
N GLY A 10 -25.91 -102.50 -72.07
CA GLY A 10 -26.64 -103.62 -71.46
C GLY A 10 -28.11 -103.35 -71.14
N LEU A 11 -28.79 -102.49 -71.90
CA LEU A 11 -30.26 -102.55 -71.99
C LEU A 11 -30.65 -103.86 -72.66
N SER A 12 -30.75 -104.91 -71.84
CA SER A 12 -31.24 -106.20 -72.25
C SER A 12 -32.67 -106.37 -71.75
N THR A 13 -33.52 -106.97 -72.57
CA THR A 13 -34.86 -107.43 -72.18
C THR A 13 -34.83 -108.55 -71.12
N SER A 14 -33.65 -108.89 -70.59
CA SER A 14 -33.42 -109.95 -69.61
C SER A 14 -33.71 -109.56 -68.15
N ASN A 15 -34.04 -108.29 -67.84
CA ASN A 15 -34.33 -107.84 -66.48
C ASN A 15 -35.80 -107.43 -66.25
N ILE A 16 -36.74 -108.13 -66.89
CA ILE A 16 -38.11 -108.23 -66.37
C ILE A 16 -38.19 -109.55 -65.60
N SER A 17 -37.92 -109.49 -64.29
CA SER A 17 -38.25 -110.58 -63.37
C SER A 17 -39.49 -110.17 -62.58
N ALA A 18 -40.62 -110.80 -62.92
CA ALA A 18 -41.81 -110.77 -62.10
C ALA A 18 -41.66 -111.80 -60.98
N VAL A 19 -41.54 -111.31 -59.75
CA VAL A 19 -41.62 -112.15 -58.54
C VAL A 19 -43.12 -112.45 -58.31
N ASN A 20 -43.63 -113.51 -58.98
CA ASN A 20 -45.01 -114.01 -59.09
C ASN A 20 -45.87 -113.58 -60.30
N GLY A 21 -45.51 -114.01 -61.52
CA GLY A 21 -46.46 -114.13 -62.65
C GLY A 21 -45.86 -113.82 -64.03
N SER A 22 -46.23 -114.60 -65.05
CA SER A 22 -45.75 -114.47 -66.45
C SER A 22 -46.07 -113.11 -67.09
N ALA A 23 -45.07 -112.45 -67.68
CA ALA A 23 -45.26 -111.38 -68.65
C ALA A 23 -44.62 -111.76 -69.99
N THR A 24 -45.45 -112.16 -70.96
CA THR A 24 -45.06 -112.32 -72.36
C THR A 24 -45.46 -111.04 -73.09
N VAL A 25 -44.51 -110.29 -73.64
CA VAL A 25 -44.81 -109.17 -74.55
C VAL A 25 -44.33 -109.52 -75.95
N TYR A 26 -45.32 -109.63 -76.84
CA TYR A 26 -45.23 -109.94 -78.25
C TYR A 26 -44.69 -108.75 -79.07
N GLY A 27 -43.77 -109.04 -79.98
CA GLY A 27 -43.98 -108.71 -81.39
C GLY A 27 -43.62 -107.32 -81.93
N TYR A 28 -42.93 -106.46 -81.19
CA TYR A 28 -42.40 -105.20 -81.75
C TYR A 28 -40.88 -105.07 -81.52
N GLY A 29 -40.11 -105.16 -82.61
CA GLY A 29 -38.66 -104.98 -82.59
C GLY A 29 -38.28 -103.50 -82.50
N LEU A 30 -37.52 -103.13 -81.48
CA LEU A 30 -36.81 -101.85 -81.44
C LEU A 30 -35.64 -101.92 -82.45
N THR A 31 -35.63 -101.05 -83.46
CA THR A 31 -34.57 -100.98 -84.50
C THR A 31 -33.26 -100.34 -84.02
N SER A 32 -33.17 -100.00 -82.73
CA SER A 32 -31.96 -99.49 -82.08
C SER A 32 -31.88 -100.01 -80.65
N THR A 33 -30.73 -100.58 -80.27
CA THR A 33 -30.43 -101.03 -78.89
C THR A 33 -29.91 -99.91 -77.98
N SER A 34 -29.98 -98.65 -78.44
CA SER A 34 -29.49 -97.48 -77.71
C SER A 34 -30.46 -96.31 -77.82
N ALA A 35 -30.84 -95.75 -76.67
CA ALA A 35 -31.43 -94.42 -76.57
C ALA A 35 -30.37 -93.49 -75.96
N THR A 36 -29.91 -92.49 -76.71
CA THR A 36 -29.06 -91.42 -76.21
C THR A 36 -29.95 -90.21 -75.90
N GLY A 37 -30.18 -89.95 -74.62
CA GLY A 37 -30.67 -88.66 -74.16
C GLY A 37 -29.50 -87.86 -73.61
N ASN A 38 -29.43 -86.56 -73.92
CA ASN A 38 -28.55 -85.68 -73.18
C ASN A 38 -28.98 -85.72 -71.70
N ILE A 39 -28.15 -86.29 -70.83
CA ILE A 39 -28.31 -86.04 -69.39
C ILE A 39 -27.96 -84.56 -69.21
N GLY A 40 -28.93 -83.77 -68.77
CA GLY A 40 -28.82 -82.31 -68.69
C GLY A 40 -27.53 -81.87 -67.98
N THR A 41 -27.03 -80.69 -68.33
CA THR A 41 -25.88 -80.10 -67.64
C THR A 41 -26.27 -79.71 -66.23
N ILE A 42 -25.59 -80.25 -65.22
CA ILE A 42 -25.62 -79.67 -63.86
C ILE A 42 -24.66 -78.49 -63.87
N THR A 43 -25.24 -77.29 -63.93
CA THR A 43 -24.47 -76.05 -63.78
C THR A 43 -24.22 -75.79 -62.29
N LYS A 44 -23.11 -75.10 -61.99
CA LYS A 44 -22.83 -74.66 -60.62
C LYS A 44 -23.98 -73.78 -60.11
N ALA A 45 -24.35 -73.97 -58.85
CA ALA A 45 -25.27 -73.07 -58.18
C ALA A 45 -24.59 -71.71 -57.93
N ASN A 46 -25.38 -70.65 -57.83
CA ASN A 46 -24.86 -69.31 -57.59
C ASN A 46 -25.00 -68.94 -56.10
N ILE A 47 -23.89 -68.56 -55.48
CA ILE A 47 -23.92 -67.75 -54.25
C ILE A 47 -24.01 -66.29 -54.67
N THR A 48 -25.14 -65.67 -54.36
CA THR A 48 -25.44 -64.29 -54.78
C THR A 48 -24.94 -63.24 -53.80
N ALA A 49 -24.73 -63.60 -52.54
CA ALA A 49 -24.14 -62.75 -51.52
C ALA A 49 -23.53 -63.58 -50.39
N ILE A 50 -22.48 -63.05 -49.77
CA ILE A 50 -21.95 -63.51 -48.48
C ILE A 50 -22.37 -62.49 -47.43
N THR A 51 -23.08 -62.93 -46.40
CA THR A 51 -23.58 -62.10 -45.30
C THR A 51 -22.95 -62.52 -43.97
N GLY A 52 -23.19 -61.80 -42.87
CA GLY A 52 -22.75 -62.24 -41.53
C GLY A 52 -21.25 -62.10 -41.23
N ILE A 53 -20.44 -61.56 -42.16
CA ILE A 53 -19.06 -61.16 -41.87
C ILE A 53 -19.10 -59.92 -40.97
N THR A 54 -18.36 -59.97 -39.85
CA THR A 54 -18.17 -58.82 -38.95
C THR A 54 -16.72 -58.36 -38.98
N ALA A 55 -16.46 -57.19 -38.39
CA ALA A 55 -15.10 -56.67 -38.21
C ALA A 55 -14.85 -56.34 -36.73
N ASN A 56 -13.62 -56.52 -36.28
CA ASN A 56 -13.23 -56.15 -34.93
C ASN A 56 -13.09 -54.63 -34.80
N ASN A 57 -13.48 -54.09 -33.66
CA ASN A 57 -13.09 -52.74 -33.28
C ASN A 57 -11.56 -52.67 -33.12
N LYS A 58 -10.96 -51.52 -33.43
CA LYS A 58 -9.52 -51.28 -33.27
C LYS A 58 -9.25 -49.89 -32.67
N PRO A 59 -8.11 -49.70 -31.96
CA PRO A 59 -7.62 -48.37 -31.68
C PRO A 59 -7.17 -47.68 -32.97
N TYR A 60 -7.15 -46.34 -32.94
CA TYR A 60 -6.55 -45.54 -33.99
C TYR A 60 -5.05 -45.84 -34.11
N ASP A 61 -4.62 -46.22 -35.33
CA ASP A 61 -3.25 -46.61 -35.66
C ASP A 61 -2.78 -46.01 -37.00
N GLN A 62 -3.50 -45.00 -37.51
CA GLN A 62 -3.31 -44.33 -38.81
C GLN A 62 -3.62 -45.19 -40.05
N THR A 63 -4.12 -46.42 -39.91
CA THR A 63 -4.44 -47.31 -41.03
C THR A 63 -5.94 -47.59 -41.12
N ASP A 64 -6.43 -47.75 -42.34
CA ASP A 64 -7.81 -48.17 -42.60
C ASP A 64 -7.99 -49.71 -42.60
N ALA A 65 -6.92 -50.49 -42.39
CA ALA A 65 -7.01 -51.94 -42.40
C ALA A 65 -7.93 -52.46 -41.28
N ALA A 66 -8.87 -53.33 -41.65
CA ALA A 66 -9.82 -53.96 -40.74
C ALA A 66 -9.52 -55.46 -40.57
N THR A 67 -9.66 -55.95 -39.34
CA THR A 67 -9.59 -57.40 -39.05
C THR A 67 -10.99 -57.99 -39.16
N LEU A 68 -11.21 -58.83 -40.18
CA LEU A 68 -12.50 -59.46 -40.46
C LEU A 68 -12.67 -60.76 -39.66
N VAL A 69 -13.90 -61.02 -39.21
CA VAL A 69 -14.33 -62.28 -38.59
C VAL A 69 -15.31 -62.97 -39.53
N THR A 70 -14.86 -64.05 -40.17
CA THR A 70 -15.61 -64.75 -41.23
C THR A 70 -16.30 -66.04 -40.76
N SER A 71 -16.09 -66.45 -39.50
CA SER A 71 -16.70 -67.67 -38.94
C SER A 71 -18.23 -67.61 -38.89
N GLY A 72 -18.81 -66.41 -38.85
CA GLY A 72 -20.26 -66.17 -38.90
C GLY A 72 -20.83 -66.00 -40.32
N ALA A 73 -20.04 -66.23 -41.37
CA ALA A 73 -20.48 -65.96 -42.74
C ALA A 73 -21.66 -66.84 -43.17
N GLY A 74 -22.71 -66.19 -43.67
CA GLY A 74 -23.85 -66.81 -44.37
C GLY A 74 -23.68 -66.73 -45.88
N PHE A 75 -24.25 -67.70 -46.62
CA PHE A 75 -24.11 -67.81 -48.07
C PHE A 75 -25.50 -67.87 -48.72
N THR A 76 -25.95 -66.77 -49.33
CA THR A 76 -27.26 -66.70 -49.99
C THR A 76 -27.24 -67.50 -51.29
N GLY A 77 -28.12 -68.50 -51.40
CA GLY A 77 -28.13 -69.45 -52.53
C GLY A 77 -27.43 -70.78 -52.24
N LYS A 78 -26.90 -70.95 -51.02
CA LYS A 78 -26.31 -72.22 -50.56
C LYS A 78 -27.40 -73.28 -50.34
N ILE A 79 -27.16 -74.49 -50.84
CA ILE A 79 -28.03 -75.66 -50.63
C ILE A 79 -27.77 -76.23 -49.23
N ASN A 80 -28.85 -76.66 -48.55
CA ASN A 80 -28.76 -77.20 -47.20
C ASN A 80 -27.93 -78.50 -47.18
N GLY A 81 -27.01 -78.63 -46.22
CA GLY A 81 -26.08 -79.76 -46.11
C GLY A 81 -24.68 -79.47 -46.67
N ASP A 82 -24.54 -78.51 -47.58
CA ASP A 82 -23.24 -78.14 -48.14
C ASP A 82 -22.40 -77.35 -47.13
N VAL A 83 -21.08 -77.33 -47.31
CA VAL A 83 -20.10 -76.65 -46.47
C VAL A 83 -19.32 -75.64 -47.31
N LEU A 84 -19.63 -74.38 -47.08
CA LEU A 84 -18.92 -73.22 -47.64
C LEU A 84 -18.27 -72.41 -46.52
N THR A 85 -17.10 -71.84 -46.81
CA THR A 85 -16.38 -70.89 -45.95
C THR A 85 -15.92 -69.70 -46.79
N VAL A 86 -15.42 -68.65 -46.15
CA VAL A 86 -14.75 -67.54 -46.83
C VAL A 86 -13.26 -67.88 -46.93
N ALA A 87 -12.74 -68.05 -48.15
CA ALA A 87 -11.34 -68.42 -48.37
C ALA A 87 -10.40 -67.19 -48.35
N THR A 88 -10.80 -66.11 -49.00
CA THR A 88 -10.10 -64.82 -48.95
C THR A 88 -11.09 -63.69 -48.73
N SER A 89 -10.64 -62.68 -48.00
CA SER A 89 -11.34 -61.40 -47.84
C SER A 89 -10.34 -60.33 -47.39
N THR A 90 -10.53 -59.11 -47.87
CA THR A 90 -9.77 -57.93 -47.44
C THR A 90 -10.75 -56.87 -46.96
N GLY A 91 -10.54 -56.35 -45.76
CA GLY A 91 -11.42 -55.36 -45.14
C GLY A 91 -10.69 -54.03 -44.95
N HIS A 92 -11.34 -52.94 -45.38
CA HIS A 92 -10.87 -51.58 -45.13
C HIS A 92 -12.00 -50.72 -44.56
N PHE A 93 -11.73 -49.99 -43.49
CA PHE A 93 -12.57 -48.89 -43.03
C PHE A 93 -12.67 -47.83 -44.13
N ASP A 94 -13.79 -47.13 -44.18
CA ASP A 94 -14.03 -46.00 -45.09
C ASP A 94 -13.03 -44.86 -44.93
N THR A 95 -12.56 -44.63 -43.70
CA THR A 95 -11.43 -43.73 -43.39
C THR A 95 -10.62 -44.28 -42.21
N PRO A 96 -9.32 -43.94 -42.07
CA PRO A 96 -8.51 -44.35 -40.92
C PRO A 96 -8.84 -43.61 -39.62
N ASN A 97 -9.70 -42.57 -39.67
CA ASN A 97 -10.01 -41.72 -38.53
C ASN A 97 -10.98 -42.38 -37.53
N VAL A 98 -10.93 -41.93 -36.29
CA VAL A 98 -11.83 -42.36 -35.20
C VAL A 98 -13.29 -42.17 -35.59
N GLY A 99 -14.12 -43.12 -35.18
CA GLY A 99 -15.56 -43.07 -35.39
C GLY A 99 -16.26 -44.33 -34.90
N VAL A 100 -17.55 -44.17 -34.61
CA VAL A 100 -18.44 -45.26 -34.19
C VAL A 100 -19.24 -45.73 -35.40
N GLY A 101 -19.39 -47.05 -35.57
CA GLY A 101 -20.17 -47.66 -36.64
C GLY A 101 -19.61 -47.37 -38.05
N LYS A 102 -18.30 -47.20 -38.17
CA LYS A 102 -17.64 -46.92 -39.45
C LYS A 102 -17.86 -48.06 -40.42
N THR A 103 -18.09 -47.72 -41.68
CA THR A 103 -18.27 -48.72 -42.73
C THR A 103 -16.96 -49.43 -42.99
N VAL A 104 -16.99 -50.76 -42.99
CA VAL A 104 -15.87 -51.60 -43.44
C VAL A 104 -16.26 -52.20 -44.78
N ASN A 105 -15.56 -51.76 -45.83
CA ASN A 105 -15.69 -52.28 -47.18
C ASN A 105 -14.91 -53.59 -47.28
N ILE A 106 -15.60 -54.67 -47.64
CA ILE A 106 -15.02 -55.99 -47.83
C ILE A 106 -14.93 -56.25 -49.33
N THR A 107 -13.71 -56.53 -49.79
CA THR A 107 -13.41 -56.87 -51.19
C THR A 107 -12.65 -58.20 -51.26
N GLY A 108 -12.45 -58.70 -52.48
CA GLY A 108 -11.68 -59.93 -52.70
C GLY A 108 -12.31 -61.18 -52.09
N LEU A 109 -13.64 -61.17 -51.89
CA LEU A 109 -14.35 -62.34 -51.37
C LEU A 109 -14.19 -63.51 -52.33
N SER A 110 -13.74 -64.64 -51.80
CA SER A 110 -13.75 -65.93 -52.49
C SER A 110 -14.35 -67.02 -51.61
N LEU A 111 -14.99 -67.99 -52.26
CA LEU A 111 -15.55 -69.15 -51.57
C LEU A 111 -14.42 -70.15 -51.25
N GLY A 112 -14.55 -70.82 -50.12
CA GLY A 112 -13.78 -71.99 -49.71
C GLY A 112 -14.69 -73.06 -49.12
N GLY A 113 -14.10 -74.08 -48.47
CA GLY A 113 -14.84 -75.19 -47.88
C GLY A 113 -14.93 -76.40 -48.81
N ALA A 114 -15.49 -77.51 -48.30
CA ALA A 114 -15.51 -78.79 -48.99
C ALA A 114 -16.32 -78.75 -50.30
N ASP A 115 -17.40 -77.96 -50.33
CA ASP A 115 -18.34 -77.95 -51.45
C ASP A 115 -18.13 -76.77 -52.42
N VAL A 116 -17.04 -76.01 -52.28
CA VAL A 116 -16.75 -74.82 -53.10
C VAL A 116 -16.77 -75.09 -54.60
N GLY A 117 -16.37 -76.30 -55.02
CA GLY A 117 -16.37 -76.71 -56.42
C GLY A 117 -17.75 -76.66 -57.08
N ASN A 118 -18.83 -76.71 -56.30
CA ASN A 118 -20.22 -76.74 -56.77
C ASN A 118 -20.83 -75.36 -56.99
N TYR A 119 -20.14 -74.28 -56.59
CA TYR A 119 -20.69 -72.93 -56.59
C TYR A 119 -19.88 -71.94 -57.43
N ASN A 120 -20.58 -70.94 -57.95
CA ASN A 120 -20.02 -69.68 -58.45
C ASN A 120 -20.37 -68.56 -57.46
N LEU A 121 -19.42 -67.67 -57.17
CA LEU A 121 -19.69 -66.44 -56.43
C LEU A 121 -19.94 -65.30 -57.41
N THR A 122 -21.12 -64.68 -57.35
CA THR A 122 -21.49 -63.61 -58.30
C THR A 122 -21.28 -62.21 -57.74
N ASN A 123 -21.10 -62.06 -56.43
CA ASN A 123 -20.75 -60.80 -55.78
C ASN A 123 -19.51 -60.99 -54.89
N THR A 124 -18.42 -60.31 -55.23
CA THR A 124 -17.13 -60.41 -54.53
C THR A 124 -16.93 -59.31 -53.49
N THR A 125 -18.00 -58.59 -53.14
CA THR A 125 -17.98 -57.48 -52.19
C THR A 125 -19.07 -57.62 -51.14
N ALA A 126 -18.81 -57.07 -49.95
CA ALA A 126 -19.77 -56.95 -48.86
C ALA A 126 -19.42 -55.71 -48.01
N THR A 127 -20.30 -55.35 -47.09
CA THR A 127 -20.02 -54.31 -46.09
C THR A 127 -20.40 -54.81 -44.70
N THR A 128 -19.71 -54.27 -43.69
CA THR A 128 -20.05 -54.43 -42.29
C THR A 128 -19.70 -53.15 -41.55
N THR A 129 -19.88 -53.08 -40.23
CA THR A 129 -19.49 -51.92 -39.44
C THR A 129 -18.63 -52.31 -38.24
N ALA A 130 -17.72 -51.43 -37.86
CA ALA A 130 -16.91 -51.52 -36.65
C ALA A 130 -16.49 -50.13 -36.18
N ASN A 131 -15.96 -50.03 -34.96
CA ASN A 131 -15.50 -48.77 -34.38
C ASN A 131 -13.98 -48.65 -34.52
N ILE A 132 -13.50 -47.42 -34.79
CA ILE A 132 -12.13 -47.02 -34.51
C ILE A 132 -12.17 -46.15 -33.25
N THR A 133 -11.58 -46.61 -32.15
CA THR A 133 -11.52 -45.87 -30.88
C THR A 133 -10.32 -44.96 -30.84
N ALA A 134 -10.45 -43.78 -30.22
CA ALA A 134 -9.35 -42.83 -30.11
C ALA A 134 -8.12 -43.37 -29.39
N ALA A 135 -6.94 -42.98 -29.88
CA ALA A 135 -5.68 -43.19 -29.18
C ALA A 135 -5.58 -42.25 -27.98
N LEU A 136 -4.72 -42.57 -27.02
CA LEU A 136 -4.57 -41.81 -25.77
C LEU A 136 -3.34 -40.92 -25.81
N ILE A 137 -3.54 -39.61 -25.59
CA ILE A 137 -2.49 -38.70 -25.16
C ILE A 137 -2.47 -38.68 -23.64
N SER A 138 -1.36 -39.16 -23.07
CA SER A 138 -1.19 -39.32 -21.62
C SER A 138 -0.75 -38.05 -20.91
N ALA A 139 -0.12 -37.10 -21.61
CA ALA A 139 0.31 -35.80 -21.09
C ALA A 139 0.60 -34.81 -22.22
N ILE A 140 0.40 -33.52 -21.93
CA ILE A 140 0.93 -32.40 -22.73
C ILE A 140 2.10 -31.79 -21.96
N THR A 141 3.26 -31.68 -22.60
CA THR A 141 4.49 -31.15 -21.99
C THR A 141 4.92 -29.85 -22.67
N GLY A 142 5.76 -29.07 -21.98
CA GLY A 142 6.38 -27.88 -22.56
C GLY A 142 5.55 -26.60 -22.55
N ILE A 143 4.35 -26.62 -21.95
CA ILE A 143 3.60 -25.38 -21.67
C ILE A 143 4.35 -24.57 -20.62
N THR A 144 4.70 -23.34 -20.96
CA THR A 144 5.31 -22.37 -20.03
C THR A 144 4.34 -21.25 -19.71
N ALA A 145 4.67 -20.45 -18.70
CA ALA A 145 3.95 -19.23 -18.37
C ALA A 145 4.92 -18.05 -18.36
N ASP A 146 4.45 -16.89 -18.80
CA ASP A 146 5.25 -15.67 -18.76
C ASP A 146 5.37 -15.16 -17.33
N ASN A 147 6.54 -14.60 -17.00
CA ASN A 147 6.70 -13.80 -15.80
C ASN A 147 5.80 -12.55 -15.90
N LYS A 148 5.28 -12.08 -14.77
CA LYS A 148 4.46 -10.86 -14.74
C LYS A 148 4.90 -9.91 -13.63
N VAL A 149 4.60 -8.63 -13.83
CA VAL A 149 4.57 -7.66 -12.74
C VAL A 149 3.28 -7.87 -11.95
N TYR A 150 3.35 -7.70 -10.64
CA TYR A 150 2.21 -7.77 -9.75
C TYR A 150 1.08 -6.85 -10.24
N ASN A 151 -0.14 -7.37 -10.30
CA ASN A 151 -1.32 -6.64 -10.79
C ASN A 151 -2.61 -7.02 -10.05
N ALA A 152 -2.47 -7.48 -8.80
CA ALA A 152 -3.55 -7.95 -7.94
C ALA A 152 -4.42 -9.11 -8.49
N SER A 153 -3.96 -9.83 -9.52
CA SER A 153 -4.67 -10.97 -10.11
C SER A 153 -3.80 -12.23 -10.16
N THR A 154 -4.44 -13.40 -10.00
CA THR A 154 -3.84 -14.72 -10.15
C THR A 154 -3.72 -15.17 -11.61
N ASN A 155 -4.28 -14.45 -12.59
CA ASN A 155 -4.20 -14.88 -13.99
C ASN A 155 -2.75 -14.93 -14.49
N ALA A 156 -2.42 -16.02 -15.18
CA ALA A 156 -1.15 -16.22 -15.87
C ALA A 156 -1.36 -16.21 -17.39
N THR A 157 -0.37 -15.67 -18.11
CA THR A 157 -0.29 -15.76 -19.57
C THR A 157 0.45 -17.04 -19.91
N LEU A 158 -0.22 -18.00 -20.54
CA LEU A 158 0.38 -19.26 -20.95
C LEU A 158 0.95 -19.15 -22.36
N VAL A 159 2.11 -19.77 -22.57
CA VAL A 159 2.69 -20.01 -23.90
C VAL A 159 2.35 -21.44 -24.30
N THR A 160 1.31 -21.57 -25.13
CA THR A 160 0.75 -22.85 -25.58
C THR A 160 1.10 -23.19 -27.04
N THR A 161 1.97 -22.38 -27.66
CA THR A 161 2.40 -22.53 -29.05
C THR A 161 3.93 -22.51 -29.12
N GLY A 162 4.51 -23.16 -30.13
CA GLY A 162 5.96 -23.23 -30.34
C GLY A 162 6.55 -24.64 -30.23
N GLY A 163 7.83 -24.78 -30.63
CA GLY A 163 8.50 -26.08 -30.77
C GLY A 163 8.81 -26.84 -29.47
N GLY A 164 8.49 -26.27 -28.31
CA GLY A 164 8.63 -26.94 -27.01
C GLY A 164 7.43 -27.79 -26.61
N ILE A 165 6.27 -27.63 -27.27
CA ILE A 165 5.05 -28.36 -26.93
C ILE A 165 5.13 -29.81 -27.38
N GLY A 166 4.89 -30.76 -26.47
CA GLY A 166 4.91 -32.19 -26.73
C GLY A 166 3.63 -32.90 -26.31
N PHE A 167 3.28 -33.96 -27.03
CA PHE A 167 2.09 -34.79 -26.76
C PHE A 167 2.52 -36.24 -26.56
N THR A 168 2.50 -36.72 -25.31
CA THR A 168 2.98 -38.07 -24.99
C THR A 168 1.94 -39.11 -25.42
N GLY A 169 2.28 -39.92 -26.43
CA GLY A 169 1.38 -40.90 -27.04
C GLY A 169 0.92 -40.53 -28.46
N ILE A 170 1.38 -39.41 -29.01
CA ILE A 170 1.12 -39.04 -30.40
C ILE A 170 1.83 -40.00 -31.37
N LEU A 171 1.14 -40.38 -32.44
CA LEU A 171 1.73 -41.17 -33.53
C LEU A 171 2.49 -40.24 -34.49
N SER A 172 3.63 -40.73 -34.99
CA SER A 172 4.52 -39.93 -35.85
C SER A 172 3.81 -39.48 -37.13
N GLY A 173 3.82 -38.17 -37.39
CA GLY A 173 3.17 -37.55 -38.55
C GLY A 173 1.82 -36.91 -38.25
N ASP A 174 1.19 -37.26 -37.13
CA ASP A 174 0.00 -36.56 -36.66
C ASP A 174 0.32 -35.17 -36.13
N VAL A 175 -0.63 -34.25 -36.29
CA VAL A 175 -0.49 -32.86 -35.86
C VAL A 175 -1.53 -32.56 -34.78
N LEU A 176 -1.01 -32.34 -33.56
CA LEU A 176 -1.78 -31.86 -32.41
C LEU A 176 -1.31 -30.48 -31.96
N THR A 177 -2.23 -29.69 -31.43
CA THR A 177 -1.97 -28.41 -30.76
C THR A 177 -2.74 -28.33 -29.44
N VAL A 178 -2.46 -27.32 -28.62
CA VAL A 178 -3.30 -27.00 -27.47
C VAL A 178 -4.39 -26.05 -27.96
N ALA A 179 -5.66 -26.49 -27.93
CA ALA A 179 -6.78 -25.66 -28.37
C ALA A 179 -7.22 -24.66 -27.30
N THR A 180 -7.36 -25.12 -26.05
CA THR A 180 -7.68 -24.27 -24.90
C THR A 180 -6.80 -24.62 -23.72
N ALA A 181 -6.46 -23.61 -22.91
CA ALA A 181 -5.82 -23.76 -21.61
C ALA A 181 -6.02 -22.46 -20.82
N THR A 182 -6.26 -22.58 -19.51
CA THR A 182 -6.36 -21.44 -18.59
C THR A 182 -5.31 -21.58 -17.51
N GLY A 183 -4.48 -20.56 -17.32
CA GLY A 183 -3.42 -20.54 -16.31
C GLY A 183 -3.73 -19.62 -15.14
N ASN A 184 -3.52 -20.10 -13.91
CA ASN A 184 -3.59 -19.29 -12.70
C ASN A 184 -2.44 -19.58 -11.74
N PHE A 185 -1.78 -18.54 -11.25
CA PHE A 185 -0.90 -18.63 -10.09
C PHE A 185 -1.69 -19.08 -8.85
N THR A 186 -1.03 -19.76 -7.91
CA THR A 186 -1.63 -20.21 -6.64
C THR A 186 -2.17 -19.07 -5.78
N ASP A 187 -1.53 -17.91 -5.89
CA ASP A 187 -1.90 -16.67 -5.22
C ASP A 187 -1.32 -15.49 -6.02
N LYS A 188 -1.81 -14.28 -5.73
CA LYS A 188 -1.42 -13.06 -6.44
C LYS A 188 -0.04 -12.52 -6.03
N ASN A 189 0.56 -13.01 -4.93
CA ASN A 189 1.68 -12.34 -4.28
C ASN A 189 2.99 -12.55 -5.04
N VAL A 190 3.89 -11.57 -4.91
CA VAL A 190 5.24 -11.60 -5.48
C VAL A 190 6.01 -12.83 -5.02
N GLY A 191 6.78 -13.41 -5.93
CA GLY A 191 7.62 -14.57 -5.66
C GLY A 191 8.25 -15.14 -6.92
N ASN A 192 9.34 -15.88 -6.73
CA ASN A 192 10.04 -16.57 -7.80
C ASN A 192 9.58 -18.03 -7.89
N GLY A 193 9.54 -18.57 -9.11
CA GLY A 193 9.19 -19.97 -9.37
C GLY A 193 7.80 -20.36 -8.86
N LYS A 194 6.85 -19.42 -8.86
CA LYS A 194 5.49 -19.68 -8.38
C LYS A 194 4.79 -20.66 -9.29
N THR A 195 4.11 -21.63 -8.69
CA THR A 195 3.28 -22.59 -9.42
C THR A 195 2.15 -21.89 -10.15
N VAL A 196 2.01 -22.24 -11.42
CA VAL A 196 0.88 -21.90 -12.28
C VAL A 196 0.10 -23.19 -12.54
N ASN A 197 -1.13 -23.23 -12.05
CA ASN A 197 -2.07 -24.31 -12.30
C ASN A 197 -2.73 -24.08 -13.66
N ILE A 198 -2.68 -25.09 -14.51
CA ILE A 198 -3.29 -25.09 -15.84
C ILE A 198 -4.53 -25.98 -15.79
N THR A 199 -5.67 -25.45 -16.22
CA THR A 199 -6.93 -26.19 -16.33
C THR A 199 -7.56 -25.99 -17.71
N GLY A 200 -8.53 -26.85 -18.05
CA GLY A 200 -9.26 -26.74 -19.31
C GLY A 200 -8.41 -27.06 -20.54
N LEU A 201 -7.39 -27.91 -20.40
CA LEU A 201 -6.59 -28.38 -21.52
C LEU A 201 -7.45 -29.19 -22.49
N THR A 202 -7.39 -28.83 -23.77
CA THR A 202 -8.04 -29.57 -24.87
C THR A 202 -7.10 -29.71 -26.06
N LEU A 203 -7.26 -30.80 -26.80
CA LEU A 203 -6.50 -31.07 -28.02
C LEU A 203 -7.09 -30.28 -29.20
N GLY A 204 -6.22 -29.64 -29.96
CA GLY A 204 -6.49 -29.04 -31.26
C GLY A 204 -5.59 -29.64 -32.34
N GLY A 205 -5.63 -29.08 -33.55
CA GLY A 205 -4.87 -29.56 -34.69
C GLY A 205 -5.64 -30.54 -35.58
N ALA A 206 -5.06 -30.88 -36.73
CA ALA A 206 -5.73 -31.68 -37.76
C ALA A 206 -6.07 -33.10 -37.29
N SER A 207 -5.25 -33.66 -36.40
CA SER A 207 -5.45 -35.03 -35.89
C SER A 207 -6.22 -35.08 -34.58
N ALA A 208 -6.70 -33.95 -34.03
CA ALA A 208 -7.30 -33.88 -32.68
C ALA A 208 -8.45 -34.87 -32.46
N GLY A 209 -9.32 -35.04 -33.46
CA GLY A 209 -10.46 -35.96 -33.38
C GLY A 209 -10.08 -37.44 -33.25
N ASN A 210 -8.82 -37.78 -33.53
CA ASN A 210 -8.31 -39.15 -33.43
C ASN A 210 -7.74 -39.50 -32.04
N TYR A 211 -7.71 -38.55 -31.12
CA TYR A 211 -7.09 -38.70 -29.81
C TYR A 211 -8.03 -38.29 -28.68
N THR A 212 -7.81 -38.90 -27.51
CA THR A 212 -8.36 -38.46 -26.23
C THR A 212 -7.23 -38.00 -25.32
N LEU A 213 -7.51 -37.08 -24.41
CA LEU A 213 -6.55 -36.58 -23.44
C LEU A 213 -6.87 -37.17 -22.06
N SER A 214 -5.87 -37.76 -21.41
CA SER A 214 -6.02 -38.43 -20.10
C SER A 214 -6.39 -37.46 -18.96
N THR A 215 -5.86 -36.23 -19.00
CA THR A 215 -6.06 -35.18 -17.99
C THR A 215 -6.15 -33.82 -18.65
N ASN A 216 -7.11 -33.02 -18.22
CA ASN A 216 -7.29 -31.65 -18.67
C ASN A 216 -6.55 -30.62 -17.77
N THR A 217 -5.62 -31.10 -16.95
CA THR A 217 -4.83 -30.28 -16.02
C THR A 217 -3.33 -30.51 -16.17
N ALA A 218 -2.55 -29.46 -15.90
CA ALA A 218 -1.09 -29.50 -15.84
C ALA A 218 -0.58 -28.41 -14.88
N THR A 219 0.74 -28.37 -14.64
CA THR A 219 1.37 -27.27 -13.90
C THR A 219 2.63 -26.80 -14.61
N THR A 220 2.97 -25.53 -14.40
CA THR A 220 4.24 -24.92 -14.80
C THR A 220 4.64 -23.89 -13.75
N THR A 221 5.73 -23.17 -13.95
CA THR A 221 6.20 -22.14 -13.00
C THR A 221 6.52 -20.83 -13.69
N ALA A 222 6.25 -19.71 -13.02
CA ALA A 222 6.66 -18.37 -13.46
C ALA A 222 6.89 -17.44 -12.26
N ASN A 223 7.56 -16.31 -12.47
CA ASN A 223 7.82 -15.30 -11.46
C ASN A 223 6.73 -14.22 -11.46
N ILE A 224 6.38 -13.72 -10.27
CA ILE A 224 5.67 -12.45 -10.10
C ILE A 224 6.65 -11.46 -9.48
N THR A 225 6.99 -10.39 -10.18
CA THR A 225 7.84 -9.30 -9.67
C THR A 225 6.99 -8.18 -9.06
N LYS A 226 7.59 -7.37 -8.18
CA LYS A 226 6.91 -6.26 -7.52
C LYS A 226 6.41 -5.21 -8.53
N ALA A 227 5.26 -4.62 -8.23
CA ALA A 227 4.79 -3.39 -8.86
C ALA A 227 5.38 -2.17 -8.13
N ASP A 228 5.29 -1.00 -8.74
CA ASP A 228 5.84 0.21 -8.13
C ASP A 228 4.73 1.09 -7.55
N ILE A 229 4.95 1.57 -6.32
CA ILE A 229 4.29 2.75 -5.78
C ILE A 229 5.20 3.95 -6.07
N ALA A 230 4.72 4.86 -6.91
CA ALA A 230 5.50 6.01 -7.35
C ALA A 230 5.76 7.00 -6.21
N ALA A 231 4.76 7.26 -5.37
CA ALA A 231 4.84 8.20 -4.25
C ALA A 231 3.76 7.92 -3.20
N ILE A 232 4.00 8.41 -1.98
CA ILE A 232 3.01 8.48 -0.90
C ILE A 232 2.58 9.94 -0.74
N THR A 233 1.28 10.20 -0.82
CA THR A 233 0.68 11.54 -0.67
C THR A 233 -0.30 11.57 0.51
N GLY A 234 -0.85 12.73 0.85
CA GLY A 234 -1.86 12.86 1.90
C GLY A 234 -1.35 12.75 3.34
N ILE A 235 -0.03 12.62 3.56
CA ILE A 235 0.57 12.75 4.89
C ILE A 235 0.52 14.22 5.31
N THR A 236 0.05 14.48 6.52
CA THR A 236 0.03 15.82 7.13
C THR A 236 0.92 15.86 8.37
N ALA A 237 1.16 17.06 8.89
CA ALA A 237 1.89 17.27 10.14
C ALA A 237 1.03 18.08 11.12
N ASN A 238 1.17 17.79 12.40
CA ASN A 238 0.51 18.57 13.44
C ASN A 238 1.21 19.91 13.64
N ASN A 239 0.42 20.95 13.90
CA ASN A 239 0.95 22.20 14.44
C ASN A 239 1.57 21.94 15.83
N LYS A 240 2.57 22.73 16.20
CA LYS A 240 3.20 22.65 17.53
C LYS A 240 3.43 24.04 18.12
N THR A 241 3.55 24.09 19.44
CA THR A 241 4.13 25.25 20.13
C THR A 241 5.64 25.16 20.03
N TYR A 242 6.30 26.31 19.91
CA TYR A 242 7.75 26.43 19.88
C TYR A 242 8.38 25.71 21.09
N ASP A 243 9.30 24.80 20.81
CA ASP A 243 9.99 23.95 21.79
C ASP A 243 11.51 23.88 21.51
N GLY A 244 12.01 24.74 20.62
CA GLY A 244 13.44 24.84 20.29
C GLY A 244 13.97 23.77 19.33
N ASN A 245 13.15 22.87 18.81
CA ASN A 245 13.58 21.84 17.85
C ASN A 245 12.77 21.88 16.55
N THR A 246 13.26 21.15 15.54
CA THR A 246 12.65 21.04 14.21
C THR A 246 11.76 19.81 14.07
N ASP A 247 11.56 19.00 15.10
CA ASP A 247 10.84 17.73 14.97
C ASP A 247 9.34 17.96 14.72
N ALA A 248 8.79 17.26 13.73
CA ALA A 248 7.38 17.33 13.37
C ALA A 248 6.67 16.00 13.65
N THR A 249 5.51 16.08 14.29
CA THR A 249 4.63 14.93 14.49
C THR A 249 3.77 14.73 13.24
N LEU A 250 4.05 13.66 12.49
CA LEU A 250 3.32 13.32 11.26
C LEU A 250 2.01 12.58 11.56
N VAL A 251 1.02 12.78 10.70
CA VAL A 251 -0.26 12.05 10.68
C VAL A 251 -0.36 11.32 9.33
N THR A 252 -0.30 9.99 9.38
CA THR A 252 -0.21 9.12 8.19
C THR A 252 -1.50 8.39 7.84
N THR A 253 -2.55 8.54 8.65
CA THR A 253 -3.85 7.85 8.44
C THR A 253 -4.57 8.28 7.16
N GLY A 254 -4.28 9.48 6.66
CA GLY A 254 -4.78 10.00 5.37
C GLY A 254 -3.88 9.67 4.18
N ALA A 255 -2.86 8.84 4.34
CA ALA A 255 -1.90 8.57 3.28
C ALA A 255 -2.54 7.83 2.09
N ALA A 256 -2.17 8.26 0.88
CA ALA A 256 -2.55 7.63 -0.38
C ALA A 256 -1.30 7.17 -1.15
N PHE A 257 -1.44 6.09 -1.93
CA PHE A 257 -0.32 5.38 -2.56
C PHE A 257 -0.53 5.36 -4.08
N THR A 258 0.25 6.15 -4.82
CA THR A 258 0.12 6.26 -6.28
C THR A 258 0.66 5.01 -6.95
N GLY A 259 -0.18 4.25 -7.64
CA GLY A 259 0.18 2.95 -8.24
C GLY A 259 -0.37 1.74 -7.47
N LYS A 260 -1.05 1.95 -6.34
CA LYS A 260 -1.70 0.89 -5.57
C LYS A 260 -2.89 0.31 -6.33
N PHE A 261 -2.95 -1.01 -6.45
CA PHE A 261 -4.11 -1.71 -6.98
C PHE A 261 -5.29 -1.72 -5.99
N SER A 262 -6.51 -1.67 -6.54
CA SER A 262 -7.74 -1.69 -5.72
C SER A 262 -7.84 -2.98 -4.91
N GLY A 263 -8.30 -2.87 -3.66
CA GLY A 263 -8.43 -3.99 -2.73
C GLY A 263 -7.17 -4.34 -1.93
N ASP A 264 -5.99 -3.86 -2.34
CA ASP A 264 -4.76 -4.07 -1.57
C ASP A 264 -4.73 -3.22 -0.29
N SER A 265 -3.98 -3.68 0.70
CA SER A 265 -3.77 -2.99 1.97
C SER A 265 -2.33 -2.51 2.09
N LEU A 266 -2.17 -1.18 2.03
CA LEU A 266 -0.91 -0.47 2.24
C LEU A 266 -1.11 0.61 3.31
N SER A 267 -0.11 0.80 4.15
CA SER A 267 0.03 1.88 5.13
C SER A 267 1.46 2.41 5.13
N VAL A 268 1.69 3.55 5.78
CA VAL A 268 3.05 4.08 6.00
C VAL A 268 3.69 3.27 7.13
N GLY A 269 4.83 2.63 6.85
CA GLY A 269 5.59 1.85 7.82
C GLY A 269 6.44 2.74 8.73
N SER A 270 7.38 3.46 8.11
CA SER A 270 8.24 4.44 8.77
C SER A 270 8.13 5.78 8.07
N SER A 271 8.33 6.85 8.83
CA SER A 271 8.49 8.21 8.33
C SER A 271 9.13 9.09 9.40
N THR A 272 9.86 10.12 8.98
CA THR A 272 10.42 11.15 9.87
C THR A 272 10.09 12.53 9.29
N GLY A 273 9.47 13.38 10.12
CA GLY A 273 9.08 14.73 9.74
C GLY A 273 9.96 15.77 10.41
N THR A 274 10.40 16.77 9.64
CA THR A 274 11.23 17.86 10.15
C THR A 274 10.80 19.20 9.55
N PHE A 275 10.50 20.17 10.40
CA PHE A 275 10.30 21.57 10.01
C PHE A 275 11.58 22.15 9.42
N ASP A 276 11.43 23.00 8.40
CA ASP A 276 12.52 23.73 7.75
C ASP A 276 13.38 24.56 8.73
N THR A 277 12.75 25.20 9.72
CA THR A 277 13.42 25.86 10.85
C THR A 277 12.62 25.65 12.14
N LYS A 278 13.30 25.76 13.29
CA LYS A 278 12.64 25.66 14.60
C LYS A 278 11.75 26.86 14.94
N ASP A 279 11.96 28.00 14.28
CA ASP A 279 11.36 29.27 14.67
C ASP A 279 9.87 29.37 14.29
N VAL A 280 9.13 30.18 15.03
CA VAL A 280 7.69 30.40 14.87
C VAL A 280 7.34 30.84 13.46
N GLY A 281 6.25 30.29 12.92
CA GLY A 281 5.76 30.63 11.59
C GLY A 281 4.50 29.87 11.20
N VAL A 282 3.81 30.36 10.19
CA VAL A 282 2.60 29.76 9.61
C VAL A 282 2.96 29.09 8.28
N GLY A 283 2.41 27.91 8.01
CA GLY A 283 2.63 27.19 6.76
C GLY A 283 4.08 26.76 6.55
N LYS A 284 4.82 26.52 7.63
CA LYS A 284 6.23 26.11 7.57
C LYS A 284 6.34 24.77 6.86
N THR A 285 7.36 24.63 6.02
CA THR A 285 7.59 23.39 5.28
C THR A 285 8.03 22.29 6.25
N VAL A 286 7.39 21.13 6.15
CA VAL A 286 7.80 19.91 6.83
C VAL A 286 8.30 18.93 5.77
N SER A 287 9.59 18.65 5.82
CA SER A 287 10.22 17.62 4.98
C SER A 287 9.98 16.25 5.61
N ILE A 288 9.57 15.29 4.80
CA ILE A 288 9.32 13.91 5.20
C ILE A 288 10.35 13.02 4.52
N THR A 289 11.07 12.25 5.32
CA THR A 289 12.09 11.30 4.84
C THR A 289 11.88 9.91 5.43
N GLY A 290 12.57 8.92 4.87
CA GLY A 290 12.54 7.55 5.39
C GLY A 290 11.18 6.85 5.22
N LEU A 291 10.39 7.25 4.21
CA LEU A 291 9.11 6.61 3.92
C LEU A 291 9.31 5.15 3.55
N SER A 292 8.47 4.29 4.12
CA SER A 292 8.42 2.87 3.78
C SER A 292 6.98 2.36 3.73
N LEU A 293 6.76 1.24 3.02
CA LEU A 293 5.46 0.59 2.91
C LEU A 293 5.28 -0.43 4.03
N ALA A 294 4.10 -0.44 4.65
CA ALA A 294 3.62 -1.47 5.55
C ALA A 294 2.21 -1.93 5.12
N GLY A 295 1.66 -2.90 5.84
CA GLY A 295 0.39 -3.56 5.49
C GLY A 295 0.57 -4.94 4.88
N THR A 296 -0.53 -5.68 4.71
CA THR A 296 -0.50 -7.09 4.29
C THR A 296 0.01 -7.28 2.86
N ASP A 297 -0.15 -6.26 2.00
CA ASP A 297 0.25 -6.33 0.60
C ASP A 297 1.56 -5.58 0.31
N ALA A 298 2.24 -5.01 1.31
CA ALA A 298 3.46 -4.23 1.12
C ALA A 298 4.58 -5.00 0.43
N GLY A 299 4.68 -6.32 0.68
CA GLY A 299 5.65 -7.19 0.02
C GLY A 299 5.49 -7.29 -1.51
N ASN A 300 4.34 -6.87 -2.05
CA ASN A 300 4.04 -6.90 -3.47
C ASN A 300 4.49 -5.65 -4.23
N TYR A 301 5.03 -4.65 -3.52
CA TYR A 301 5.39 -3.36 -4.10
C TYR A 301 6.82 -2.92 -3.77
N ASN A 302 7.42 -2.14 -4.67
CA ASN A 302 8.52 -1.24 -4.36
C ASN A 302 7.98 0.16 -4.08
N LEU A 303 8.63 0.91 -3.20
CA LEU A 303 8.41 2.35 -3.09
C LEU A 303 9.54 3.08 -3.83
N VAL A 304 9.17 3.88 -4.82
CA VAL A 304 10.14 4.59 -5.68
C VAL A 304 10.62 5.87 -5.01
N ASP A 305 9.70 6.74 -4.56
CA ASP A 305 10.02 7.95 -3.82
C ASP A 305 9.86 7.73 -2.32
N THR A 306 10.97 7.84 -1.58
CA THR A 306 11.02 7.68 -0.12
C THR A 306 10.91 9.01 0.63
N THR A 307 10.54 10.08 -0.07
CA THR A 307 10.40 11.43 0.46
C THR A 307 9.03 12.04 0.15
N ALA A 308 8.62 13.02 0.94
CA ALA A 308 7.44 13.84 0.69
C ALA A 308 7.59 15.19 1.41
N THR A 309 6.66 16.11 1.16
CA THR A 309 6.59 17.39 1.88
C THR A 309 5.16 17.70 2.28
N THR A 310 4.99 18.36 3.41
CA THR A 310 3.71 18.92 3.86
C THR A 310 3.97 20.26 4.57
N THR A 311 2.95 20.86 5.16
CA THR A 311 3.09 22.12 5.90
C THR A 311 2.39 22.06 7.25
N ALA A 312 2.95 22.73 8.26
CA ALA A 312 2.33 22.94 9.56
C ALA A 312 2.80 24.26 10.19
N ASN A 313 2.14 24.69 11.27
CA ASN A 313 2.45 25.91 11.99
C ASN A 313 3.27 25.62 13.25
N ILE A 314 4.21 26.53 13.56
CA ILE A 314 4.83 26.63 14.88
C ILE A 314 4.30 27.90 15.54
N THR A 315 3.60 27.78 16.67
CA THR A 315 3.08 28.91 17.45
C THR A 315 4.04 29.31 18.57
N LYS A 316 3.95 30.57 19.02
CA LYS A 316 4.84 31.10 20.06
C LYS A 316 4.69 30.35 21.38
N ALA A 317 5.81 30.13 22.06
CA ALA A 317 5.84 29.73 23.46
C ALA A 317 5.53 30.94 24.37
N SER A 318 5.15 30.67 25.62
CA SER A 318 4.79 31.71 26.58
C SER A 318 5.94 31.97 27.56
N ILE A 319 6.31 33.23 27.73
CA ILE A 319 7.05 33.69 28.91
C ILE A 319 6.03 34.24 29.90
N THR A 320 5.97 33.64 31.09
CA THR A 320 4.92 33.96 32.08
C THR A 320 5.31 35.05 33.05
N ALA A 321 6.60 35.30 33.24
CA ALA A 321 7.12 36.36 34.10
C ALA A 321 8.56 36.72 33.71
N ILE A 322 8.94 37.97 33.98
CA ILE A 322 10.33 38.43 33.98
C ILE A 322 10.72 38.69 35.44
N THR A 323 11.85 38.14 35.85
CA THR A 323 12.39 38.20 37.22
C THR A 323 13.81 38.76 37.21
N GLY A 324 14.39 39.04 38.38
CA GLY A 324 15.79 39.48 38.47
C GLY A 324 16.05 40.94 38.04
N ILE A 325 15.02 41.70 37.66
CA ILE A 325 15.14 43.15 37.48
C ILE A 325 15.33 43.80 38.85
N THR A 326 16.34 44.65 38.98
CA THR A 326 16.62 45.41 40.20
C THR A 326 16.43 46.91 39.95
N ALA A 327 16.36 47.69 41.01
CA ALA A 327 16.27 49.14 40.95
C ALA A 327 17.39 49.75 41.79
N ASN A 328 17.93 50.87 41.32
CA ASN A 328 18.98 51.59 42.03
C ASN A 328 18.37 52.44 43.16
N ASP A 329 19.09 52.49 44.28
CA ASP A 329 18.82 53.49 45.31
C ASP A 329 19.02 54.90 44.72
N LYS A 330 18.26 55.87 45.23
CA LYS A 330 18.39 57.28 44.82
C LYS A 330 18.38 58.22 46.00
N VAL A 331 18.94 59.41 45.79
CA VAL A 331 18.70 60.55 46.67
C VAL A 331 17.33 61.14 46.31
N TYR A 332 16.62 61.63 47.32
CA TYR A 332 15.33 62.30 47.14
C TYR A 332 15.45 63.42 46.09
N ASP A 333 14.57 63.43 45.11
CA ASP A 333 14.56 64.39 44.01
C ASP A 333 13.15 64.87 43.64
N SER A 334 12.20 64.70 44.57
CA SER A 334 10.76 64.97 44.41
C SER A 334 10.00 64.12 43.39
N THR A 335 10.63 63.15 42.72
CA THR A 335 9.98 62.26 41.73
C THR A 335 9.78 60.84 42.24
N ARG A 336 8.98 60.04 41.53
CA ARG A 336 8.83 58.60 41.79
C ARG A 336 9.69 57.73 40.87
N ASP A 337 10.41 58.32 39.93
CA ASP A 337 11.12 57.57 38.89
C ASP A 337 12.25 56.75 39.49
N ALA A 338 12.28 55.47 39.14
CA ALA A 338 13.32 54.54 39.54
C ALA A 338 14.20 54.20 38.32
N THR A 339 15.51 54.21 38.50
CA THR A 339 16.43 53.68 37.51
C THR A 339 16.52 52.17 37.68
N LEU A 340 16.08 51.43 36.67
CA LEU A 340 16.10 49.96 36.68
C LEU A 340 17.42 49.42 36.11
N ASP A 341 17.88 48.30 36.64
CA ASP A 341 18.90 47.46 36.03
C ASP A 341 18.25 46.19 35.47
N THR A 342 18.31 46.08 34.13
CA THR A 342 17.77 44.98 33.35
C THR A 342 18.86 44.13 32.69
N SER A 343 20.09 44.17 33.21
CA SER A 343 21.25 43.48 32.63
C SER A 343 21.22 41.95 32.82
N THR A 344 20.62 41.46 33.90
CA THR A 344 20.53 40.01 34.21
C THR A 344 19.10 39.54 34.51
N PRO A 345 18.16 39.69 33.58
CA PRO A 345 16.78 39.26 33.79
C PRO A 345 16.65 37.73 33.68
N GLY A 346 15.73 37.16 34.47
CA GLY A 346 15.28 35.78 34.35
C GLY A 346 13.93 35.70 33.63
N PHE A 347 13.74 34.73 32.74
CA PHE A 347 12.52 34.56 31.96
C PHE A 347 11.85 33.22 32.27
N THR A 348 10.72 33.23 32.96
CA THR A 348 10.00 32.00 33.29
C THR A 348 9.31 31.44 32.05
N GLY A 349 9.71 30.25 31.62
CA GLY A 349 9.21 29.59 30.40
C GLY A 349 10.15 29.65 29.20
N ILE A 350 11.34 30.25 29.35
CA ILE A 350 12.36 30.22 28.29
C ILE A 350 12.88 28.80 28.05
N ILE A 351 13.15 28.47 26.79
CA ILE A 351 13.71 27.18 26.39
C ILE A 351 15.23 27.27 26.47
N SER A 352 15.87 26.19 26.91
CA SER A 352 17.33 26.16 27.09
C SER A 352 18.05 26.47 25.77
N GLY A 353 19.05 27.35 25.84
CA GLY A 353 19.82 27.82 24.67
C GLY A 353 19.24 29.05 23.98
N ASP A 354 17.99 29.43 24.25
CA ASP A 354 17.43 30.68 23.72
C ASP A 354 17.90 31.91 24.52
N THR A 355 17.94 33.04 23.83
CA THR A 355 18.36 34.33 24.41
C THR A 355 17.25 35.36 24.27
N LEU A 356 16.79 35.86 25.42
CA LEU A 356 15.85 36.97 25.53
C LEU A 356 16.49 38.11 26.32
N THR A 357 16.01 39.33 26.07
CA THR A 357 16.36 40.54 26.86
C THR A 357 15.09 41.29 27.24
N VAL A 358 15.21 42.27 28.13
CA VAL A 358 14.13 43.24 28.39
C VAL A 358 14.32 44.39 27.40
N ALA A 359 13.38 44.58 26.49
CA ALA A 359 13.44 45.67 25.50
C ALA A 359 12.94 46.99 26.09
N THR A 360 11.88 46.96 26.88
CA THR A 360 11.35 48.12 27.60
C THR A 360 10.95 47.74 29.02
N ALA A 361 11.09 48.67 29.95
CA ALA A 361 10.59 48.58 31.33
C ALA A 361 10.50 49.99 31.92
N THR A 362 9.44 50.27 32.68
CA THR A 362 9.28 51.52 33.43
C THR A 362 9.17 51.20 34.91
N GLY A 363 9.99 51.84 35.76
CA GLY A 363 10.01 51.64 37.20
C GLY A 363 9.56 52.87 37.98
N LEU A 364 8.64 52.69 38.92
CA LEU A 364 8.18 53.76 39.81
C LEU A 364 8.20 53.30 41.27
N PHE A 365 8.86 54.06 42.14
CA PHE A 365 8.68 53.93 43.59
C PHE A 365 7.20 54.08 43.96
N ASP A 366 6.74 53.36 44.97
CA ASP A 366 5.39 53.47 45.53
C ASP A 366 5.05 54.91 45.95
N THR A 367 6.00 55.62 46.57
CA THR A 367 5.89 57.05 46.93
C THR A 367 7.21 57.77 46.68
N LYS A 368 7.17 59.11 46.50
CA LYS A 368 8.38 59.93 46.33
C LYS A 368 9.23 60.06 47.59
N ASN A 369 8.67 59.74 48.76
CA ASN A 369 9.27 60.06 50.05
C ASN A 369 10.39 59.10 50.43
N VAL A 370 11.34 59.60 51.23
CA VAL A 370 12.46 58.85 51.80
C VAL A 370 11.99 57.60 52.54
N GLY A 371 12.76 56.52 52.38
CA GLY A 371 12.51 55.24 53.03
C GLY A 371 13.44 54.15 52.51
N THR A 372 13.63 53.11 53.30
CA THR A 372 14.43 51.94 52.92
C THR A 372 13.54 50.81 52.43
N GLY A 373 14.03 50.01 51.46
CA GLY A 373 13.31 48.84 50.97
C GLY A 373 11.93 49.16 50.38
N LYS A 374 11.77 50.36 49.80
CA LYS A 374 10.54 50.81 49.17
C LYS A 374 10.23 49.96 47.95
N THR A 375 8.95 49.66 47.74
CA THR A 375 8.50 48.93 46.56
C THR A 375 8.69 49.80 45.32
N VAL A 376 9.31 49.22 44.29
CA VAL A 376 9.35 49.75 42.93
C VAL A 376 8.44 48.88 42.08
N ASN A 377 7.37 49.49 41.54
CA ASN A 377 6.46 48.84 40.62
C ASN A 377 7.03 48.95 39.20
N ILE A 378 7.13 47.83 38.50
CA ILE A 378 7.63 47.75 37.13
C ILE A 378 6.46 47.45 36.20
N SER A 379 6.32 48.23 35.14
CA SER A 379 5.29 48.05 34.10
C SER A 379 5.87 48.26 32.70
N GLY A 380 5.07 47.93 31.68
CA GLY A 380 5.47 48.11 30.28
C GLY A 380 6.63 47.19 29.87
N LEU A 381 6.73 46.02 30.50
CA LEU A 381 7.73 45.03 30.14
C LEU A 381 7.48 44.50 28.73
N THR A 382 8.52 44.52 27.90
CA THR A 382 8.50 43.86 26.59
C THR A 382 9.75 43.01 26.41
N LEU A 383 9.61 41.92 25.65
CA LEU A 383 10.72 41.03 25.32
C LEU A 383 11.53 41.62 24.16
N GLY A 384 12.84 41.39 24.21
CA GLY A 384 13.80 41.63 23.14
C GLY A 384 14.75 40.44 22.98
N GLY A 385 15.83 40.66 22.22
CA GLY A 385 16.86 39.63 21.99
C GLY A 385 16.59 38.77 20.75
N ALA A 386 17.52 37.87 20.46
CA ALA A 386 17.53 37.10 19.21
C ALA A 386 16.33 36.15 19.09
N SER A 387 15.87 35.56 20.19
CA SER A 387 14.78 34.57 20.18
C SER A 387 13.38 35.21 20.36
N VAL A 388 13.25 36.54 20.40
CA VAL A 388 11.99 37.23 20.73
C VAL A 388 10.81 36.85 19.83
N GLY A 389 11.08 36.56 18.55
CA GLY A 389 10.06 36.14 17.59
C GLY A 389 9.34 34.85 17.99
N ASN A 390 9.95 34.03 18.84
CA ASN A 390 9.45 32.72 19.25
C ASN A 390 8.58 32.76 20.51
N TYR A 391 8.45 33.91 21.16
CA TYR A 391 7.78 34.04 22.44
C TYR A 391 6.70 35.12 22.49
N THR A 392 5.73 34.91 23.36
CA THR A 392 4.75 35.90 23.81
C THR A 392 4.92 36.09 25.31
N LEU A 393 5.02 37.34 25.76
CA LEU A 393 4.96 37.68 27.19
C LEU A 393 3.51 37.75 27.63
N THR A 394 3.15 37.02 28.69
CA THR A 394 1.76 37.00 29.19
C THR A 394 1.53 37.90 30.40
N ASN A 395 2.60 38.39 31.04
CA ASN A 395 2.53 39.34 32.14
C ASN A 395 3.61 40.41 31.95
N ASP A 396 3.20 41.66 31.80
CA ASP A 396 4.04 42.82 31.51
C ASP A 396 4.38 43.65 32.77
N THR A 397 4.14 43.08 33.96
CA THR A 397 4.41 43.72 35.25
C THR A 397 5.33 42.88 36.14
N ALA A 398 6.10 43.56 36.99
CA ALA A 398 6.94 42.97 38.03
C ALA A 398 7.11 43.95 39.20
N THR A 399 7.73 43.52 40.28
CA THR A 399 8.11 44.39 41.40
C THR A 399 9.53 44.10 41.86
N THR A 400 10.17 45.11 42.43
CA THR A 400 11.47 45.02 43.11
C THR A 400 11.52 46.02 44.26
N THR A 401 12.63 46.12 44.96
CA THR A 401 12.79 47.09 46.06
C THR A 401 14.07 47.92 45.89
N ALA A 402 14.02 49.17 46.36
CA ALA A 402 15.15 50.09 46.44
C ALA A 402 14.89 51.12 47.55
N SER A 403 15.88 51.94 47.88
CA SER A 403 15.81 52.95 48.93
C SER A 403 15.88 54.36 48.34
N ILE A 404 15.15 55.28 48.96
CA ILE A 404 15.30 56.72 48.73
C ILE A 404 15.99 57.32 49.96
N SER A 405 17.21 57.79 49.81
CA SER A 405 17.94 58.51 50.86
C SER A 405 17.56 59.99 50.87
N LYS A 406 17.75 60.63 52.02
CA LYS A 406 17.46 62.07 52.17
C LYS A 406 18.32 62.92 51.24
N ALA A 407 17.73 63.99 50.73
CA ALA A 407 18.46 65.10 50.12
C ALA A 407 18.97 66.05 51.19
N ASP A 408 19.91 66.92 50.84
CA ASP A 408 20.52 67.84 51.81
C ASP A 408 19.96 69.26 51.66
N ILE A 409 19.54 69.84 52.78
CA ILE A 409 19.40 71.29 52.96
C ILE A 409 20.72 71.80 53.52
N SER A 410 21.46 72.57 52.73
CA SER A 410 22.80 73.05 53.10
C SER A 410 22.75 74.05 54.25
N SER A 411 21.74 74.92 54.25
CA SER A 411 21.56 75.98 55.26
C SER A 411 20.14 76.55 55.21
N ILE A 412 19.72 77.16 56.33
CA ILE A 412 18.50 77.97 56.42
C ILE A 412 18.91 79.44 56.51
N SER A 413 18.38 80.28 55.61
CA SER A 413 18.57 81.73 55.60
C SER A 413 17.21 82.45 55.74
N GLY A 414 17.19 83.78 55.79
CA GLY A 414 15.94 84.56 55.83
C GLY A 414 15.21 84.57 57.18
N ILE A 415 15.75 83.92 58.22
CA ILE A 415 15.27 84.06 59.60
C ILE A 415 15.66 85.46 60.10
N THR A 416 14.68 86.19 60.64
CA THR A 416 14.91 87.47 61.32
C THR A 416 14.65 87.34 62.81
N ALA A 417 15.01 88.36 63.59
CA ALA A 417 14.70 88.44 65.00
C ALA A 417 13.94 89.73 65.30
N ASP A 418 13.00 89.66 66.24
CA ASP A 418 12.28 90.85 66.67
C ASP A 418 13.17 91.76 67.51
N ASN A 419 12.98 93.06 67.35
CA ASN A 419 13.47 94.04 68.32
C ASN A 419 12.82 93.79 69.68
N LYS A 420 13.60 93.92 70.76
CA LYS A 420 13.07 93.81 72.12
C LYS A 420 13.50 94.95 73.04
N PRO A 421 12.68 95.33 74.03
CA PRO A 421 13.11 96.15 75.15
C PRO A 421 14.21 95.45 75.97
N TYR A 422 15.07 96.24 76.63
CA TYR A 422 16.06 95.67 77.55
C TYR A 422 15.38 94.99 78.75
N ASP A 423 15.73 93.74 78.98
CA ASP A 423 15.15 92.86 80.00
C ASP A 423 16.21 92.08 80.80
N GLY A 424 17.50 92.41 80.60
CA GLY A 424 18.62 91.79 81.28
C GLY A 424 19.04 90.41 80.76
N ASN A 425 18.43 89.86 79.71
CA ASN A 425 18.83 88.60 79.08
C ASN A 425 19.14 88.76 77.58
N SER A 426 19.85 87.79 76.99
CA SER A 426 20.22 87.81 75.58
C SER A 426 19.28 87.01 74.66
N VAL A 427 18.16 86.47 75.16
CA VAL A 427 17.25 85.67 74.32
C VAL A 427 16.60 86.56 73.26
N ALA A 428 16.60 86.11 72.02
CA ALA A 428 15.95 86.76 70.89
C ALA A 428 14.72 85.96 70.44
N ASN A 429 13.62 86.66 70.14
CA ASN A 429 12.45 86.05 69.52
C ASN A 429 12.69 85.95 68.01
N LEU A 430 12.65 84.74 67.46
CA LEU A 430 12.91 84.50 66.03
C LEU A 430 11.63 84.57 65.22
N VAL A 431 11.69 85.21 64.06
CA VAL A 431 10.63 85.21 63.05
C VAL A 431 11.08 84.32 61.89
N THR A 432 10.43 83.17 61.76
CA THR A 432 10.84 82.10 60.83
C THR A 432 9.98 81.97 59.58
N SER A 433 8.93 82.80 59.45
CA SER A 433 8.03 82.77 58.28
C SER A 433 8.70 83.16 56.96
N GLY A 434 9.83 83.87 57.02
CA GLY A 434 10.68 84.22 55.86
C GLY A 434 11.83 83.25 55.62
N ALA A 435 11.87 82.10 56.30
CA ALA A 435 12.96 81.15 56.16
C ALA A 435 13.07 80.58 54.73
N ILE A 436 14.30 80.54 54.22
CA ILE A 436 14.67 79.98 52.92
C ILE A 436 15.52 78.74 53.15
N PHE A 437 15.12 77.61 52.59
CA PHE A 437 15.78 76.31 52.74
C PHE A 437 16.62 76.03 51.49
N ASN A 438 17.93 76.24 51.57
CA ASN A 438 18.83 76.09 50.43
C ASN A 438 19.04 74.61 50.11
N GLY A 439 18.54 74.16 48.96
CA GLY A 439 18.51 72.74 48.57
C GLY A 439 17.10 72.13 48.55
N MET A 440 16.07 72.88 48.92
CA MET A 440 14.68 72.42 48.86
C MET A 440 14.19 72.30 47.42
N PHE A 441 13.57 71.17 47.08
CA PHE A 441 12.91 70.96 45.78
C PHE A 441 11.60 71.75 45.69
N SER A 442 11.27 72.19 44.47
CA SER A 442 10.06 72.99 44.22
C SER A 442 8.79 72.19 44.55
N GLY A 443 7.88 72.82 45.30
CA GLY A 443 6.60 72.23 45.70
C GLY A 443 6.63 71.49 47.04
N ASP A 444 7.82 71.28 47.63
CA ASP A 444 7.94 70.74 48.98
C ASP A 444 7.70 71.82 50.04
N VAL A 445 7.26 71.37 51.22
CA VAL A 445 6.89 72.23 52.34
C VAL A 445 7.79 71.96 53.55
N LEU A 446 8.71 72.89 53.78
CA LEU A 446 9.57 72.94 54.96
C LEU A 446 9.25 74.15 55.85
N ASN A 447 9.44 73.99 57.16
CA ASN A 447 9.45 75.07 58.14
C ASN A 447 10.58 74.87 59.15
N VAL A 448 10.84 75.89 59.99
CA VAL A 448 11.78 75.78 61.10
C VAL A 448 11.04 75.16 62.29
N ALA A 449 11.33 73.90 62.62
CA ALA A 449 10.70 73.20 63.74
C ALA A 449 11.22 73.68 65.09
N THR A 450 12.54 73.85 65.20
CA THR A 450 13.22 74.38 66.38
C THR A 450 14.32 75.35 65.97
N GLY A 451 14.65 76.28 66.86
CA GLY A 451 15.77 77.20 66.74
C GLY A 451 15.78 78.14 67.93
N THR A 452 16.95 78.45 68.46
CA THR A 452 17.12 79.41 69.57
C THR A 452 17.98 80.58 69.10
N GLY A 453 17.49 81.80 69.32
CA GLY A 453 18.21 83.03 69.01
C GLY A 453 18.81 83.65 70.26
N ALA A 454 20.06 84.10 70.18
CA ALA A 454 20.71 84.88 71.23
C ALA A 454 21.40 86.12 70.64
N PHE A 455 21.08 87.29 71.18
CA PHE A 455 21.88 88.50 70.98
C PHE A 455 23.31 88.28 71.48
N ASP A 456 24.28 88.89 70.79
CA ASP A 456 25.70 88.83 71.16
C ASP A 456 26.00 89.18 72.62
N THR A 457 25.24 90.13 73.18
CA THR A 457 25.33 90.63 74.56
C THR A 457 23.93 91.04 75.05
N LYS A 458 23.73 91.16 76.36
CA LYS A 458 22.44 91.61 76.94
C LYS A 458 22.20 93.12 76.80
N ASP A 459 23.24 93.91 76.53
CA ASP A 459 23.19 95.37 76.63
C ASP A 459 22.46 96.01 75.44
N ALA A 460 21.75 97.12 75.63
CA ALA A 460 20.98 97.74 74.56
C ALA A 460 21.89 98.36 73.47
N ALA A 461 21.66 98.01 72.21
CA ALA A 461 22.29 98.59 71.02
C ALA A 461 21.40 98.34 69.79
N THR A 462 21.67 99.03 68.68
CA THR A 462 20.97 98.85 67.39
C THR A 462 21.77 97.94 66.46
N GLY A 463 21.10 97.08 65.68
CA GLY A 463 21.78 96.25 64.67
C GLY A 463 22.65 95.16 65.30
N LYS A 464 22.19 94.61 66.42
CA LYS A 464 22.92 93.60 67.17
C LYS A 464 22.93 92.29 66.42
N THR A 465 24.03 91.55 66.54
CA THR A 465 24.08 90.20 65.94
C THR A 465 23.26 89.26 66.80
N VAL A 466 22.37 88.51 66.15
CA VAL A 466 21.64 87.39 66.74
C VAL A 466 22.21 86.10 66.18
N SER A 467 22.87 85.33 67.03
CA SER A 467 23.32 83.97 66.71
C SER A 467 22.15 83.01 66.87
N ILE A 468 21.93 82.16 65.87
CA ILE A 468 20.86 81.17 65.85
C ILE A 468 21.51 79.79 65.93
N SER A 469 21.03 78.96 66.86
CA SER A 469 21.52 77.58 67.05
C SER A 469 20.37 76.60 67.22
N GLY A 470 20.66 75.30 67.11
CA GLY A 470 19.66 74.24 67.29
C GLY A 470 18.56 74.24 66.23
N LEU A 471 18.88 74.71 65.01
CA LEU A 471 17.96 74.66 63.89
C LEU A 471 17.61 73.21 63.54
N SER A 472 16.33 72.95 63.31
CA SER A 472 15.83 71.68 62.78
C SER A 472 14.71 71.90 61.76
N LEU A 473 14.55 70.94 60.85
CA LEU A 473 13.52 70.96 59.82
C LEU A 473 12.19 70.43 60.36
N GLY A 474 11.11 71.12 60.06
CA GLY A 474 9.73 70.63 60.19
C GLY A 474 8.94 70.86 58.92
N GLY A 475 7.63 70.61 58.97
CA GLY A 475 6.75 70.64 57.81
C GLY A 475 6.51 69.23 57.25
N ALA A 476 5.66 69.16 56.23
CA ALA A 476 5.19 67.87 55.68
C ALA A 476 6.32 67.07 55.01
N ASP A 477 7.31 67.75 54.44
CA ASP A 477 8.39 67.12 53.66
C ASP A 477 9.73 67.04 54.41
N ALA A 478 9.79 67.48 55.68
CA ALA A 478 11.05 67.47 56.45
C ALA A 478 11.69 66.08 56.56
N GLY A 479 10.89 65.02 56.56
CA GLY A 479 11.38 63.64 56.55
C GLY A 479 12.23 63.28 55.33
N ASN A 480 12.14 64.06 54.25
CA ASN A 480 12.87 63.83 53.01
C ASN A 480 14.26 64.48 52.97
N TYR A 481 14.62 65.26 54.00
CA TYR A 481 15.84 66.06 54.01
C TYR A 481 16.70 65.85 55.25
N ASN A 482 18.02 66.01 55.08
CA ASN A 482 18.97 66.30 56.15
C ASN A 482 19.18 67.82 56.22
N LEU A 483 19.36 68.36 57.43
CA LEU A 483 19.88 69.72 57.59
C LEU A 483 21.37 69.64 57.92
N ILE A 484 22.20 70.19 57.04
CA ILE A 484 23.66 70.12 57.18
C ILE A 484 24.17 71.17 58.18
N SER A 485 23.67 72.41 58.10
CA SER A 485 24.00 73.47 59.06
C SER A 485 22.86 73.71 60.04
N THR A 486 23.11 73.47 61.32
CA THR A 486 22.14 73.70 62.42
C THR A 486 22.28 75.09 63.07
N VAL A 487 23.09 75.96 62.46
CA VAL A 487 23.34 77.33 62.90
C VAL A 487 23.08 78.33 61.77
N ALA A 488 22.71 79.55 62.16
CA ALA A 488 22.57 80.71 61.28
C ALA A 488 22.85 82.00 62.08
N SER A 489 22.85 83.15 61.41
CA SER A 489 22.97 84.45 62.07
C SER A 489 22.09 85.49 61.38
N THR A 490 21.57 86.44 62.15
CA THR A 490 20.80 87.59 61.64
C THR A 490 21.09 88.83 62.47
N THR A 491 20.45 89.95 62.17
CA THR A 491 20.59 91.21 62.92
C THR A 491 19.23 91.75 63.35
N ALA A 492 19.15 92.29 64.57
CA ALA A 492 17.98 93.01 65.08
C ALA A 492 18.43 94.31 65.78
#